data_AF-A0A6P9AZE8-F1
#
_entry.id   AF-A0A6P9AZE8-F1
#
_cell.length_a   1.000
_cell.length_b   1.000
_cell.length_c   1.000
_cell.angle_alpha   90.00
_cell.angle_beta   90.00
_cell.angle_gamma   90.00
#
_symmetry.space_group_name_H-M   'P 1'
#
loop_
_entity.id
_entity.type
_entity.pdbx_description
1 polymer ?
#
loop_
_entity_poly.entity_id
_entity_poly.type
_entity_poly.pdbx_seq_one_letter_code
_entity_poly.pdbx_strand_id
1 'polypeptide(L)'
;PFVKIQLVHGLKLAKTKKTSCMKATIDPFYNESFSFKVAQEELENTSLVFTVYGHNVKSSNDFIGRIVIGQYSTGSPESKHWRRMLTSHRTSIEQWQSLRSRAECDRVSPASLEVT
;
A
#
# COMPACT_ATOMS: atom_id res chain seq x y z
N PRO A 1 -10.89 11.56 -1.76
CA PRO A 1 -10.03 10.36 -1.96
C PRO A 1 -9.89 9.55 -0.67
N PHE A 2 -9.60 8.26 -0.78
CA PHE A 2 -9.22 7.39 0.34
C PHE A 2 -8.11 6.42 -0.08
N VAL A 3 -7.38 5.89 0.89
CA VAL A 3 -6.34 4.88 0.66
C VAL A 3 -6.85 3.52 1.15
N LYS A 4 -6.78 2.51 0.29
CA LYS A 4 -6.94 1.11 0.67
C LYS A 4 -5.55 0.52 0.91
N ILE A 5 -5.36 -0.14 2.05
CA ILE A 5 -4.10 -0.74 2.49
C ILE A 5 -4.35 -2.24 2.64
N GLN A 6 -3.66 -3.04 1.83
CA GLN A 6 -3.88 -4.48 1.73
C GLN A 6 -2.61 -5.22 2.09
N LEU A 7 -2.67 -6.04 3.13
CA LEU A 7 -1.61 -6.95 3.54
C LEU A 7 -1.72 -8.22 2.71
N VAL A 8 -0.67 -8.50 1.93
CA VAL A 8 -0.50 -9.72 1.14
C VAL A 8 0.64 -10.52 1.77
N HIS A 9 0.38 -11.78 2.08
CA HIS A 9 1.36 -12.69 2.65
C HIS A 9 1.44 -13.94 1.77
N GLY A 10 2.63 -14.30 1.30
CA GLY A 10 2.82 -15.48 0.45
C GLY A 10 1.90 -15.50 -0.79
N LEU A 11 1.69 -14.33 -1.41
CA LEU A 11 0.75 -14.14 -2.54
C LEU A 11 -0.72 -14.45 -2.20
N LYS A 12 -1.14 -14.19 -0.97
CA LYS A 12 -2.55 -14.24 -0.58
C LYS A 12 -2.93 -12.98 0.16
N LEU A 13 -4.08 -12.39 -0.21
CA LEU A 13 -4.66 -11.28 0.54
C LEU A 13 -5.04 -11.74 1.95
N ALA A 14 -4.34 -11.23 2.96
CA ALA A 14 -4.55 -11.56 4.35
C ALA A 14 -5.49 -10.57 5.05
N LYS A 15 -5.30 -9.26 4.82
CA LYS A 15 -6.13 -8.22 5.48
C LYS A 15 -6.25 -6.98 4.63
N THR A 16 -7.44 -6.37 4.64
CA THR A 16 -7.68 -5.04 4.04
C THR A 16 -8.06 -4.05 5.14
N LYS A 17 -7.49 -2.86 5.09
CA LYS A 17 -7.88 -1.68 5.85
C LYS A 17 -8.05 -0.49 4.89
N LYS A 18 -8.77 0.54 5.30
CA LYS A 18 -8.96 1.75 4.51
C LYS A 18 -8.98 2.97 5.41
N THR A 19 -8.53 4.10 4.87
CA THR A 19 -8.70 5.40 5.52
C THR A 19 -10.14 5.88 5.47
N SER A 20 -10.41 6.92 6.23
CA SER A 20 -11.55 7.79 6.00
C SER A 20 -11.49 8.38 4.59
N CYS A 21 -12.65 8.68 4.03
CA CYS A 21 -12.76 9.36 2.75
C CYS A 21 -12.73 10.87 2.95
N MET A 22 -11.75 11.54 2.37
CA MET A 22 -11.66 13.01 2.36
C MET A 22 -12.45 13.57 1.18
N LYS A 23 -13.35 14.52 1.44
CA LYS A 23 -14.21 15.14 0.43
C LYS A 23 -13.57 16.40 -0.14
N ALA A 24 -13.88 16.71 -1.41
CA ALA A 24 -13.54 17.98 -2.06
C ALA A 24 -12.05 18.40 -1.96
N THR A 25 -11.13 17.44 -1.97
CA THR A 25 -9.68 17.70 -1.95
C THR A 25 -8.92 16.77 -2.88
N ILE A 26 -7.89 17.29 -3.53
CA ILE A 26 -6.87 16.55 -4.29
C ILE A 26 -5.58 16.32 -3.48
N ASP A 27 -5.45 16.98 -2.33
CA ASP A 27 -4.33 16.88 -1.39
C ASP A 27 -4.86 16.48 0.00
N PRO A 28 -5.21 15.19 0.19
CA PRO A 28 -5.82 14.74 1.43
C PRO A 28 -4.79 14.59 2.56
N PHE A 29 -5.08 15.19 3.71
CA PHE A 29 -4.36 14.92 4.95
C PHE A 29 -5.12 13.89 5.79
N TYR A 30 -4.61 12.67 5.88
CA TYR A 30 -5.27 11.58 6.62
C TYR A 30 -4.86 11.52 8.09
N ASN A 31 -3.55 11.53 8.37
CA ASN A 31 -2.99 11.31 9.71
C ASN A 31 -3.60 10.10 10.47
N GLU A 32 -3.91 9.03 9.73
CA GLU A 32 -4.48 7.79 10.26
C GLU A 32 -3.41 6.71 10.40
N SER A 33 -3.42 5.98 11.51
CA SER A 33 -2.50 4.88 11.78
C SER A 33 -3.17 3.52 11.69
N PHE A 34 -2.49 2.55 11.06
CA PHE A 34 -2.99 1.19 10.88
C PHE A 34 -1.96 0.16 11.35
N SER A 35 -2.38 -0.73 12.26
CA SER A 35 -1.52 -1.83 12.74
C SER A 35 -1.87 -3.16 12.08
N PHE A 36 -0.87 -3.90 11.63
CA PHE A 36 -1.00 -5.28 11.16
C PHE A 36 -0.17 -6.18 12.08
N LYS A 37 -0.71 -7.36 12.43
CA LYS A 37 0.03 -8.39 13.15
C LYS A 37 0.65 -9.32 12.11
N VAL A 38 1.97 -9.44 12.12
CA VAL A 38 2.76 -10.28 11.22
C VAL A 38 3.84 -10.93 12.08
N ALA A 39 4.01 -12.25 11.97
CA ALA A 39 5.08 -12.94 12.69
C ALA A 39 6.45 -12.56 12.11
N GLN A 40 7.53 -12.68 12.88
CA GLN A 40 8.85 -12.24 12.45
C GLN A 40 9.32 -13.03 11.21
N GLU A 41 9.10 -14.33 11.23
CA GLU A 41 9.35 -15.29 10.16
C GLU A 41 8.52 -15.03 8.90
N GLU A 42 7.39 -14.31 9.04
CA GLU A 42 6.49 -13.98 7.95
C GLU A 42 6.81 -12.63 7.30
N LEU A 43 7.67 -11.80 7.90
CA LEU A 43 7.96 -10.45 7.39
C LEU A 43 8.65 -10.47 6.02
N GLU A 44 9.51 -11.44 5.76
CA GLU A 44 10.15 -11.63 4.45
C GLU A 44 9.12 -12.04 3.37
N ASN A 45 8.09 -12.77 3.83
CA ASN A 45 6.80 -13.14 3.22
C ASN A 45 5.85 -12.03 2.75
N THR A 46 6.09 -10.81 3.19
CA THR A 46 5.03 -9.82 3.35
C THR A 46 5.15 -8.67 2.36
N SER A 47 4.00 -8.28 1.80
CA SER A 47 3.84 -7.07 0.99
C SER A 47 2.62 -6.28 1.43
N LEU A 48 2.75 -4.96 1.46
CA LEU A 48 1.66 -4.00 1.64
C LEU A 48 1.37 -3.34 0.31
N VAL A 49 0.13 -3.48 -0.16
CA VAL A 49 -0.36 -2.81 -1.36
C VAL A 49 -1.17 -1.59 -0.92
N PHE A 50 -0.72 -0.42 -1.35
CA PHE A 50 -1.41 0.84 -1.13
C PHE A 50 -2.09 1.24 -2.43
N THR A 51 -3.41 1.41 -2.42
CA THR A 51 -4.17 1.89 -3.57
C THR A 51 -4.98 3.12 -3.20
N VAL A 52 -4.78 4.21 -3.93
CA VAL A 52 -5.51 5.46 -3.77
C VAL A 52 -6.70 5.46 -4.72
N TYR A 53 -7.87 5.78 -4.18
CA TYR A 53 -9.11 5.89 -4.93
C TYR A 53 -9.72 7.29 -4.77
N GLY A 54 -10.23 7.84 -5.86
CA GLY A 54 -11.16 8.96 -5.89
C GLY A 54 -12.56 8.45 -5.53
N HIS A 55 -13.19 9.00 -4.48
CA HIS A 55 -14.51 8.54 -4.08
C HIS A 55 -15.60 9.23 -4.90
N ASN A 56 -16.41 8.42 -5.58
CA ASN A 56 -17.59 8.87 -6.29
C ASN A 56 -18.83 8.31 -5.60
N VAL A 57 -19.81 9.17 -5.33
CA VAL A 57 -21.06 8.79 -4.66
C VAL A 57 -22.02 8.11 -5.65
N LYS A 58 -21.96 8.48 -6.93
CA LYS A 58 -22.92 8.08 -7.97
C LYS A 58 -22.40 6.99 -8.92
N SER A 59 -21.15 6.57 -8.77
CA SER A 59 -20.48 5.59 -9.65
C SER A 59 -19.41 4.81 -8.89
N SER A 60 -18.72 3.90 -9.57
CA SER A 60 -17.53 3.25 -9.01
C SER A 60 -16.47 4.29 -8.63
N ASN A 61 -15.69 3.99 -7.59
CA ASN A 61 -14.56 4.83 -7.21
C ASN A 61 -13.51 4.84 -8.32
N ASP A 62 -12.95 6.01 -8.61
CA ASP A 62 -11.89 6.17 -9.61
C ASP A 62 -10.57 5.65 -9.07
N PHE A 63 -9.88 4.82 -9.83
CA PHE A 63 -8.51 4.45 -9.50
C PHE A 63 -7.59 5.65 -9.76
N ILE A 64 -6.84 6.07 -8.73
CA ILE A 64 -5.86 7.15 -8.87
C ILE A 64 -4.46 6.57 -9.04
N GLY A 65 -4.08 5.59 -8.21
CA GLY A 65 -2.76 5.00 -8.29
C GLY A 65 -2.50 3.94 -7.24
N ARG A 66 -1.42 3.18 -7.45
CA ARG A 66 -1.02 2.07 -6.58
C ARG A 66 0.50 2.05 -6.39
N ILE A 67 0.94 1.53 -5.27
CA ILE A 67 2.31 1.08 -5.01
C ILE A 67 2.28 -0.20 -4.18
N VAL A 68 3.39 -0.96 -4.22
CA VAL A 68 3.61 -2.10 -3.33
C VAL A 68 4.92 -1.90 -2.59
N ILE A 69 4.91 -2.10 -1.27
CA ILE A 69 6.07 -2.06 -0.39
C ILE A 69 6.20 -3.42 0.30
N GLY A 70 7.37 -4.03 0.29
CA GLY A 70 7.61 -5.36 0.86
C GLY A 70 8.40 -6.30 -0.05
N GLN A 71 8.17 -7.60 0.08
CA GLN A 71 8.79 -8.65 -0.74
C GLN A 71 8.66 -8.37 -2.24
N TYR A 72 7.45 -8.03 -2.69
CA TYR A 72 7.12 -7.79 -4.09
C TYR A 72 6.99 -6.28 -4.37
N SER A 73 7.92 -5.48 -3.86
CA SER A 73 7.89 -4.03 -4.02
C SER A 73 7.85 -3.60 -5.50
N THR A 74 7.14 -2.51 -5.80
CA THR A 74 6.99 -2.01 -7.18
C THR A 74 8.26 -1.42 -7.77
N GLY A 75 9.23 -1.02 -6.95
CA GLY A 75 10.56 -0.63 -7.42
C GLY A 75 11.54 -0.30 -6.30
N SER A 76 12.69 0.25 -6.70
CA SER A 76 13.81 0.52 -5.79
C SER A 76 13.46 1.44 -4.61
N PRO A 77 12.71 2.55 -4.78
CA PRO A 77 12.32 3.41 -3.66
C PRO A 77 11.48 2.68 -2.60
N GLU A 78 10.54 1.84 -3.04
CA GLU A 78 9.65 1.06 -2.18
C GLU A 78 10.42 -0.06 -1.46
N SER A 79 11.30 -0.79 -2.17
CA SER A 79 12.17 -1.79 -1.54
C SER A 79 13.12 -1.19 -0.50
N LYS A 80 13.68 0.00 -0.78
CA LYS A 80 14.53 0.72 0.16
C LYS A 80 13.74 1.14 1.40
N HIS A 81 12.49 1.58 1.24
CA HIS A 81 11.62 1.93 2.35
C HIS A 81 11.37 0.71 3.25
N TRP A 82 10.99 -0.43 2.67
CA TRP A 82 10.78 -1.67 3.43
C TRP A 82 12.03 -2.10 4.20
N ARG A 83 13.20 -2.08 3.54
CA ARG A 83 14.47 -2.43 4.18
C ARG A 83 14.80 -1.51 5.35
N ARG A 84 14.59 -0.18 5.20
CA ARG A 84 14.78 0.78 6.29
C ARG A 84 13.87 0.48 7.47
N MET A 85 12.60 0.14 7.21
CA MET A 85 11.65 -0.27 8.25
C MET A 85 12.13 -1.52 9.00
N LEU A 86 12.67 -2.51 8.30
CA LEU A 86 13.20 -3.73 8.93
C LEU A 86 14.45 -3.49 9.77
N THR A 87 15.34 -2.59 9.34
CA THR A 87 16.60 -2.32 10.06
C THR A 87 16.44 -1.35 11.22
N SER A 88 15.49 -0.41 11.13
CA SER A 88 15.29 0.65 12.10
C SER A 88 14.28 0.23 13.17
N HIS A 89 14.79 -0.41 14.22
CA HIS A 89 13.98 -0.99 15.27
C HIS A 89 13.21 0.09 16.05
N ARG A 90 11.87 -0.09 16.15
CA ARG A 90 10.95 0.75 16.95
C ARG A 90 10.89 2.23 16.54
N THR A 91 11.36 2.58 15.36
CA THR A 91 11.29 3.95 14.82
C THR A 91 10.38 3.98 13.60
N SER A 92 9.47 4.95 13.53
CA SER A 92 8.72 5.20 12.30
C SER A 92 9.65 5.67 11.19
N ILE A 93 9.42 5.15 9.98
CA ILE A 93 10.08 5.62 8.77
C ILE A 93 9.05 6.37 7.94
N GLU A 94 9.36 7.63 7.63
CA GLU A 94 8.55 8.47 6.76
C GLU A 94 9.24 8.59 5.39
N GLN A 95 8.48 8.36 4.33
CA GLN A 95 8.98 8.48 2.97
C GLN A 95 7.82 8.67 1.98
N TRP A 96 7.93 9.72 1.15
CA TRP A 96 7.06 9.91 -0.01
C TRP A 96 7.29 8.82 -1.06
N GLN A 97 6.22 8.39 -1.72
CA GLN A 97 6.25 7.43 -2.81
C GLN A 97 5.43 7.95 -3.98
N SER A 98 5.97 7.86 -5.18
CA SER A 98 5.25 8.21 -6.40
C SER A 98 4.25 7.11 -6.74
N LEU A 99 2.98 7.48 -6.86
CA LEU A 99 1.95 6.56 -7.31
C LEU A 99 2.22 6.10 -8.74
N ARG A 100 1.86 4.86 -9.04
CA ARG A 100 1.97 4.26 -10.37
C ARG A 100 0.61 3.83 -10.88
N SER A 101 0.52 3.63 -12.20
CA SER A 101 -0.69 3.06 -12.78
C SER A 101 -0.89 1.62 -12.32
N ARG A 102 -2.14 1.14 -12.41
CA ARG A 102 -2.49 -0.25 -12.09
C ARG A 102 -1.68 -1.23 -12.94
N ALA A 103 -1.64 -1.01 -14.25
CA ALA A 103 -0.96 -1.87 -15.20
C ALA A 103 0.55 -1.97 -14.93
N GLU A 104 1.20 -0.85 -14.56
CA GLU A 104 2.62 -0.88 -14.20
C GLU A 104 2.87 -1.70 -12.94
N CYS A 105 2.05 -1.54 -11.90
CA CYS A 105 2.17 -2.32 -10.66
C CYS A 105 1.93 -3.80 -10.91
N ASP A 106 0.87 -4.16 -11.63
CA ASP A 106 0.49 -5.54 -11.95
C ASP A 106 1.57 -6.24 -12.78
N ARG A 107 2.25 -5.50 -13.67
CA ARG A 107 3.35 -6.04 -14.48
C ARG A 107 4.60 -6.40 -13.67
N VAL A 108 4.87 -5.71 -12.56
CA VAL A 108 6.14 -5.83 -11.83
C VAL A 108 6.01 -6.45 -10.43
N SER A 109 4.78 -6.54 -9.90
CA SER A 109 4.52 -7.00 -8.54
C SER A 109 3.41 -8.05 -8.52
N PRO A 110 3.75 -9.32 -8.25
CA PRO A 110 2.75 -10.36 -8.01
C PRO A 110 1.73 -9.98 -6.92
N ALA A 111 2.16 -9.30 -5.85
CA ALA A 111 1.24 -8.86 -4.80
C ALA A 111 0.19 -7.84 -5.29
N SER A 112 0.45 -7.10 -6.36
CA SER A 112 -0.53 -6.20 -6.98
C SER A 112 -1.68 -6.97 -7.66
N LEU A 113 -1.39 -8.16 -8.20
CA LEU A 113 -2.39 -9.04 -8.83
C LEU A 113 -3.34 -9.63 -7.79
N GLU A 114 -2.84 -9.93 -6.58
CA GLU A 114 -3.64 -10.51 -5.48
C GLU A 114 -4.70 -9.56 -4.88
N VAL A 115 -4.71 -8.30 -5.30
CA VAL A 115 -5.60 -7.28 -4.75
C VAL A 115 -6.48 -6.58 -5.80
N THR A 116 -6.38 -7.03 -7.06
CA THR A 116 -7.09 -6.44 -8.18
C THR A 116 -8.54 -6.88 -8.23
#